data_AF-A0A3A4ZL07-F1
#
_entry.id   AF-A0A3A4ZL07-F1
#
_cell.length_a   1.000
_cell.length_b   1.000
_cell.length_c   1.000
_cell.angle_alpha   90.00
_cell.angle_beta   90.00
_cell.angle_gamma   90.00
#
_symmetry.space_group_name_H-M   'P 1'
#
loop_
_entity.id
_entity.type
_entity.pdbx_description
1 polymer ?
#
loop_
_entity_poly.entity_id
_entity_poly.type
_entity_poly.pdbx_seq_one_letter_code
_entity_poly.pdbx_strand_id
1 'polypeptide(L)'
;MTGTIRDRRAACCFFALALFASCGSDDTTRPASGGGDTTAAGGIIVDHSCADLSAIPGQAIEAAKASLHVAYGHTSHGSQLVTGMTGLVGFLGDLYAWNDGGDGGALDLKDQPFTGAYDLGSPDRSAWAAATRTYLDAHPDINVVIWSWCGQVSSATEDDIDLYLSLMSALESDYPGVRFVYMTGHLDGTGLAGNLHARNEQIRAYCRTNEKVLYDFADIETYDPDGVWFGDKIPNDACAYDTDANGTRDGNWAIEWQNAHPGEWYSCTSAHSQPLNANLKAYAAWWLWARLAGWEGPE
;
A
#
# COMPACT_ATOMS: atom_id res chain seq x y z
N MET A 1 -32.78 -30.12 -65.32
CA MET A 1 -32.61 -28.73 -64.83
C MET A 1 -31.12 -28.53 -64.60
N THR A 2 -30.39 -28.13 -65.64
CA THR A 2 -29.90 -26.74 -65.84
C THR A 2 -28.96 -26.35 -64.69
N GLY A 3 -27.65 -26.18 -64.85
CA GLY A 3 -26.80 -25.94 -66.02
C GLY A 3 -25.67 -25.03 -65.52
N THR A 4 -24.46 -25.56 -65.35
CA THR A 4 -23.27 -25.40 -66.22
C THR A 4 -22.43 -24.14 -66.03
N ILE A 5 -21.22 -24.41 -65.55
CA ILE A 5 -19.96 -23.65 -65.66
C ILE A 5 -19.59 -23.38 -67.13
N ARG A 6 -18.98 -22.22 -67.39
CA ARG A 6 -17.97 -21.94 -68.46
C ARG A 6 -17.22 -20.66 -68.05
N ASP A 7 -15.94 -20.66 -67.70
CA ASP A 7 -14.71 -20.96 -68.48
C ASP A 7 -14.28 -19.80 -69.40
N ARG A 8 -12.99 -19.41 -69.26
CA ARG A 8 -12.04 -18.73 -70.20
C ARG A 8 -11.10 -17.80 -69.42
N ARG A 9 -9.84 -18.18 -69.15
CA ARG A 9 -8.63 -18.30 -70.02
C ARG A 9 -7.92 -16.97 -70.32
N ALA A 10 -6.65 -16.95 -69.88
CA ALA A 10 -5.46 -16.41 -70.54
C ALA A 10 -5.31 -14.86 -70.59
N ALA A 11 -4.14 -14.25 -70.58
CA ALA A 11 -2.76 -14.70 -70.79
C ALA A 11 -1.78 -13.61 -70.30
N CYS A 12 -0.51 -14.01 -70.10
CA CYS A 12 0.71 -13.25 -70.43
C CYS A 12 1.03 -11.96 -69.63
N CYS A 13 2.28 -11.55 -69.41
CA CYS A 13 3.58 -12.08 -69.75
C CYS A 13 4.67 -11.20 -69.06
N PHE A 14 5.78 -11.84 -68.66
CA PHE A 14 7.18 -11.36 -68.74
C PHE A 14 7.81 -10.35 -67.74
N PHE A 15 8.87 -10.88 -67.07
CA PHE A 15 10.24 -10.33 -66.86
C PHE A 15 10.42 -9.03 -66.04
N ALA A 16 11.51 -8.77 -65.31
CA ALA A 16 12.67 -9.52 -64.82
C ALA A 16 13.44 -8.61 -63.84
N LEU A 17 14.10 -9.26 -62.87
CA LEU A 17 15.39 -8.97 -62.24
C LEU A 17 16.07 -7.58 -62.44
N ALA A 18 16.43 -6.91 -61.34
CA ALA A 18 17.78 -6.35 -61.13
C ALA A 18 18.01 -5.89 -59.67
N LEU A 19 19.04 -6.47 -59.04
CA LEU A 19 19.72 -5.95 -57.85
C LEU A 19 20.63 -4.79 -58.24
N PHE A 20 20.68 -3.72 -57.43
CA PHE A 20 21.90 -2.94 -57.23
C PHE A 20 21.97 -2.40 -55.80
N ALA A 21 23.05 -2.76 -55.11
CA ALA A 21 23.54 -2.11 -53.91
C ALA A 21 24.41 -0.90 -54.31
N SER A 22 24.33 0.19 -53.54
CA SER A 22 25.35 1.24 -53.55
C SER A 22 25.45 1.90 -52.17
N CYS A 23 26.69 2.11 -51.73
CA CYS A 23 27.12 2.70 -50.46
C CYS A 23 27.07 4.24 -50.48
N GLY A 24 27.09 4.86 -49.30
CA GLY A 24 27.64 6.22 -49.12
C GLY A 24 26.96 7.09 -48.06
N SER A 25 27.55 7.08 -46.85
CA SER A 25 27.73 8.11 -45.81
C SER A 25 26.82 9.34 -45.71
N ASP A 26 26.38 9.65 -44.48
CA ASP A 26 26.69 10.94 -43.84
C ASP A 26 26.51 10.87 -42.30
N ASP A 27 27.54 11.35 -41.60
CA ASP A 27 27.70 11.44 -40.16
C ASP A 27 27.38 12.87 -39.71
N THR A 28 26.40 13.05 -38.82
CA THR A 28 26.21 14.28 -38.04
C THR A 28 25.71 13.98 -36.62
N THR A 29 26.67 13.90 -35.70
CA THR A 29 26.67 14.45 -34.32
C THR A 29 25.34 14.70 -33.61
N ARG A 30 25.11 13.97 -32.49
CA ARG A 30 24.56 14.55 -31.25
C ARG A 30 24.87 13.66 -30.03
N PRO A 31 25.40 14.19 -28.91
CA PRO A 31 25.57 13.40 -27.69
C PRO A 31 24.22 13.32 -26.97
N ALA A 32 23.70 12.11 -26.78
CA ALA A 32 22.62 11.89 -25.83
C ALA A 32 23.21 11.89 -24.42
N SER A 33 22.90 12.93 -23.68
CA SER A 33 23.10 13.03 -22.24
C SER A 33 22.41 11.86 -21.55
N GLY A 34 23.19 11.07 -20.81
CA GLY A 34 22.66 10.14 -19.81
C GLY A 34 22.00 10.92 -18.69
N GLY A 35 20.67 11.00 -18.74
CA GLY A 35 19.83 11.23 -17.57
C GLY A 35 19.29 9.87 -17.18
N GLY A 36 19.60 9.44 -15.96
CA GLY A 36 19.07 8.21 -15.39
C GLY A 36 17.55 8.26 -15.40
N ASP A 37 16.96 7.36 -16.16
CA ASP A 37 15.55 7.05 -16.12
C ASP A 37 15.31 6.36 -14.78
N THR A 38 14.75 7.10 -13.82
CA THR A 38 14.26 6.52 -12.57
C THR A 38 13.02 5.71 -12.87
N THR A 39 13.22 4.46 -13.28
CA THR A 39 12.19 3.43 -13.25
C THR A 39 11.80 3.18 -11.80
N ALA A 40 10.81 3.92 -11.29
CA ALA A 40 9.97 3.41 -10.22
C ALA A 40 8.86 2.58 -10.88
N ALA A 41 9.02 1.26 -10.76
CA ALA A 41 8.16 0.22 -11.28
C ALA A 41 6.84 0.15 -10.48
N GLY A 42 5.70 0.23 -11.18
CA GLY A 42 4.37 -0.20 -10.71
C GLY A 42 3.83 0.44 -9.42
N GLY A 43 2.56 0.16 -9.11
CA GLY A 43 2.00 0.47 -7.80
C GLY A 43 2.66 -0.36 -6.69
N ILE A 44 2.71 0.18 -5.47
CA ILE A 44 3.21 -0.54 -4.28
C ILE A 44 1.99 -0.93 -3.45
N ILE A 45 1.68 -2.22 -3.37
CA ILE A 45 0.63 -2.74 -2.49
C ILE A 45 1.31 -3.47 -1.33
N VAL A 46 1.02 -3.03 -0.11
CA VAL A 46 1.53 -3.61 1.13
C VAL A 46 0.35 -4.24 1.86
N ASP A 47 0.30 -5.56 1.84
CA ASP A 47 -0.79 -6.38 2.37
C ASP A 47 -0.25 -7.49 3.31
N HIS A 48 -1.04 -8.51 3.64
CA HIS A 48 -0.57 -9.59 4.55
C HIS A 48 0.73 -10.28 4.07
N SER A 49 0.98 -10.34 2.75
CA SER A 49 2.20 -10.96 2.20
C SER A 49 3.47 -10.15 2.47
N CYS A 50 3.31 -8.90 2.90
CA CYS A 50 4.39 -7.96 3.21
C CYS A 50 4.73 -7.92 4.71
N ALA A 51 4.23 -8.86 5.50
CA ALA A 51 4.43 -8.92 6.96
C ALA A 51 5.60 -9.83 7.39
N ASP A 52 6.49 -10.24 6.47
CA ASP A 52 7.73 -10.96 6.81
C ASP A 52 8.92 -9.99 6.92
N LEU A 53 9.30 -9.63 8.15
CA LEU A 53 10.47 -8.78 8.39
C LEU A 53 11.79 -9.41 7.93
N SER A 54 11.90 -10.74 7.92
CA SER A 54 13.15 -11.42 7.58
C SER A 54 13.49 -11.29 6.09
N ALA A 55 12.48 -11.03 5.26
CA ALA A 55 12.64 -10.75 3.84
C ALA A 55 13.25 -9.36 3.57
N ILE A 56 13.17 -8.42 4.52
CA ILE A 56 13.68 -7.05 4.35
C ILE A 56 15.18 -7.01 4.69
N PRO A 57 16.07 -6.74 3.73
CA PRO A 57 17.49 -6.62 4.03
C PRO A 57 17.76 -5.46 4.99
N GLY A 58 18.66 -5.64 5.96
CA GLY A 58 19.01 -4.56 6.91
C GLY A 58 19.45 -3.26 6.23
N GLN A 59 20.13 -3.34 5.08
CA GLN A 59 20.50 -2.17 4.28
C GLN A 59 19.29 -1.39 3.71
N ALA A 60 18.16 -2.06 3.46
CA ALA A 60 16.93 -1.41 3.01
C ALA A 60 16.24 -0.67 4.17
N ILE A 61 16.30 -1.24 5.39
CA ILE A 61 15.84 -0.57 6.60
C ILE A 61 16.67 0.69 6.86
N GLU A 62 18.00 0.61 6.79
CA GLU A 62 18.87 1.77 6.97
C GLU A 62 18.69 2.81 5.85
N ALA A 63 18.46 2.39 4.60
CA ALA A 63 18.13 3.30 3.50
C ALA A 63 16.81 4.05 3.77
N ALA A 64 15.80 3.37 4.31
CA ALA A 64 14.54 4.01 4.70
C ALA A 64 14.75 5.04 5.81
N LYS A 65 15.48 4.69 6.87
CA LYS A 65 15.81 5.59 7.97
C LYS A 65 16.61 6.82 7.52
N ALA A 66 17.49 6.66 6.53
CA ALA A 66 18.32 7.73 6.01
C ALA A 66 17.63 8.67 5.01
N SER A 67 16.50 8.27 4.42
CA SER A 67 15.88 8.99 3.30
C SER A 67 14.45 9.43 3.54
N LEU A 68 13.70 8.79 4.44
CA LEU A 68 12.29 9.06 4.64
C LEU A 68 12.05 10.00 5.81
N HIS A 69 11.17 10.97 5.58
CA HIS A 69 10.62 11.88 6.56
C HIS A 69 9.09 11.77 6.46
N VAL A 70 8.49 11.07 7.43
CA VAL A 70 7.11 10.61 7.36
C VAL A 70 6.22 11.47 8.25
N ALA A 71 5.08 11.93 7.73
CA ALA A 71 4.00 12.48 8.54
C ALA A 71 2.82 11.51 8.55
N TYR A 72 2.42 11.05 9.75
CA TYR A 72 1.34 10.09 9.92
C TYR A 72 0.17 10.66 10.72
N GLY A 73 -1.01 10.71 10.11
CA GLY A 73 -2.23 11.16 10.76
C GLY A 73 -3.19 10.00 11.05
N HIS A 74 -3.58 9.81 12.30
CA HIS A 74 -4.50 8.75 12.67
C HIS A 74 -5.21 9.01 14.01
N THR A 75 -6.20 8.18 14.32
CA THR A 75 -6.74 8.02 15.68
C THR A 75 -6.61 6.56 16.13
N SER A 76 -7.62 6.00 16.80
CA SER A 76 -7.49 4.77 17.59
C SER A 76 -7.00 3.56 16.78
N HIS A 77 -7.68 3.12 15.71
CA HIS A 77 -7.24 1.97 14.90
C HIS A 77 -5.85 2.19 14.28
N GLY A 78 -5.59 3.36 13.69
CA GLY A 78 -4.29 3.63 13.08
C GLY A 78 -3.11 3.64 14.06
N SER A 79 -3.35 3.84 15.37
CA SER A 79 -2.29 3.78 16.40
C SER A 79 -1.62 2.41 16.51
N GLN A 80 -2.28 1.35 16.03
CA GLN A 80 -1.73 0.00 16.00
C GLN A 80 -0.40 -0.08 15.24
N LEU A 81 -0.21 0.74 14.19
CA LEU A 81 1.02 0.77 13.41
C LEU A 81 2.21 1.25 14.25
N VAL A 82 2.10 2.44 14.86
CA VAL A 82 3.19 3.04 15.67
C VAL A 82 3.42 2.33 17.01
N THR A 83 2.36 1.81 17.63
CA THR A 83 2.48 1.00 18.86
C THR A 83 3.15 -0.34 18.58
N GLY A 84 2.79 -1.00 17.46
CA GLY A 84 3.47 -2.19 16.97
C GLY A 84 4.95 -1.89 16.68
N MET A 85 5.26 -0.82 15.94
CA MET A 85 6.65 -0.43 15.65
C MET A 85 7.45 -0.12 16.92
N THR A 86 6.83 0.49 17.93
CA THR A 86 7.47 0.73 19.24
C THR A 86 7.82 -0.57 19.95
N GLY A 87 6.89 -1.53 19.99
CA GLY A 87 7.16 -2.85 20.57
C GLY A 87 8.25 -3.62 19.80
N LEU A 88 8.33 -3.42 18.49
CA LEU A 88 9.35 -4.05 17.64
C LEU A 88 10.77 -3.67 18.04
N VAL A 89 11.00 -2.40 18.42
CA VAL A 89 12.31 -1.94 18.93
C VAL A 89 12.73 -2.75 20.16
N GLY A 90 11.81 -2.97 21.10
CA GLY A 90 12.08 -3.79 22.28
C GLY A 90 12.29 -5.28 21.96
N PHE A 91 11.68 -5.77 20.88
CA PHE A 91 11.72 -7.18 20.49
C PHE A 91 12.95 -7.55 19.66
N LEU A 92 13.30 -6.74 18.64
CA LEU A 92 14.40 -7.01 17.69
C LEU A 92 15.54 -5.99 17.74
N GLY A 93 15.40 -4.88 18.47
CA GLY A 93 16.46 -3.89 18.71
C GLY A 93 16.40 -2.65 17.81
N ASP A 94 17.42 -1.80 17.97
CA ASP A 94 17.46 -0.42 17.47
C ASP A 94 17.54 -0.28 15.94
N LEU A 95 17.75 -1.37 15.21
CA LEU A 95 17.64 -1.36 13.74
C LEU A 95 16.27 -0.82 13.30
N TYR A 96 15.22 -1.13 14.07
CA TYR A 96 13.83 -0.72 13.82
C TYR A 96 13.42 0.53 14.63
N ALA A 97 14.37 1.30 15.16
CA ALA A 97 14.08 2.51 15.90
C ALA A 97 13.42 3.58 15.01
N TRP A 98 12.46 4.29 15.57
CA TRP A 98 11.78 5.43 14.98
C TRP A 98 11.52 6.49 16.05
N ASN A 99 11.47 7.76 15.65
CA ASN A 99 11.05 8.89 16.51
C ASN A 99 10.76 10.13 15.64
N ASP A 100 10.19 11.17 16.24
CA ASP A 100 10.10 12.48 15.60
C ASP A 100 11.50 13.11 15.53
N GLY A 101 12.02 13.29 14.32
CA GLY A 101 13.31 13.91 14.03
C GLY A 101 14.41 12.95 13.57
N GLY A 102 14.19 11.64 13.63
CA GLY A 102 15.19 10.63 13.22
C GLY A 102 16.43 10.60 14.13
N ASP A 103 16.30 11.07 15.36
CA ASP A 103 17.38 11.17 16.34
C ASP A 103 18.02 9.80 16.60
N GLY A 104 19.34 9.79 16.74
CA GLY A 104 20.10 8.54 16.91
C GLY A 104 20.17 7.67 15.66
N GLY A 105 19.80 8.22 14.49
CA GLY A 105 19.74 7.48 13.23
C GLY A 105 18.52 6.58 13.13
N ALA A 106 17.41 6.95 13.77
CA ALA A 106 16.10 6.30 13.68
C ALA A 106 15.34 6.75 12.42
N LEU A 107 14.24 6.07 12.07
CA LEU A 107 13.30 6.59 11.07
C LEU A 107 12.65 7.88 11.60
N ASP A 108 12.68 8.96 10.82
CA ASP A 108 11.93 10.19 11.12
C ASP A 108 10.45 9.98 10.77
N LEU A 109 9.66 9.71 11.80
CA LEU A 109 8.21 9.59 11.70
C LEU A 109 7.56 10.53 12.72
N LYS A 110 6.83 11.50 12.19
CA LYS A 110 6.07 12.49 12.93
C LYS A 110 4.67 11.94 13.14
N ASP A 111 4.39 11.59 14.39
CA ASP A 111 3.14 10.96 14.79
C ASP A 111 2.08 12.02 15.15
N GLN A 112 0.99 12.06 14.38
CA GLN A 112 -0.11 13.02 14.48
C GLN A 112 0.31 14.51 14.44
N PRO A 113 1.13 14.96 13.47
CA PRO A 113 1.68 16.32 13.49
C PRO A 113 0.69 17.38 12.94
N PHE A 114 -0.45 16.93 12.44
CA PHE A 114 -1.42 17.76 11.74
C PHE A 114 -2.31 18.54 12.71
N THR A 115 -2.53 19.82 12.40
CA THR A 115 -3.49 20.65 13.13
C THR A 115 -4.80 20.74 12.36
N GLY A 116 -5.94 20.57 13.03
CA GLY A 116 -7.27 20.73 12.47
C GLY A 116 -7.90 19.47 11.87
N ALA A 117 -7.18 18.36 11.83
CA ALA A 117 -7.68 17.03 11.47
C ALA A 117 -6.95 15.95 12.26
N TYR A 118 -7.61 14.80 12.47
CA TYR A 118 -7.10 13.73 13.33
C TYR A 118 -6.98 12.39 12.59
N ASP A 119 -7.93 12.09 11.71
CA ASP A 119 -7.92 10.92 10.82
C ASP A 119 -8.67 11.25 9.52
N LEU A 120 -8.78 10.28 8.60
CA LEU A 120 -9.45 10.47 7.31
C LEU A 120 -10.95 10.80 7.39
N GLY A 121 -11.57 10.74 8.58
CA GLY A 121 -12.97 11.09 8.78
C GLY A 121 -13.24 12.09 9.90
N SER A 122 -12.22 12.69 10.52
CA SER A 122 -12.36 13.56 11.68
C SER A 122 -11.51 14.84 11.55
N PRO A 123 -12.08 16.04 11.75
CA PRO A 123 -13.47 16.33 12.15
C PRO A 123 -14.52 16.08 11.04
N ASP A 124 -14.06 15.96 9.80
CA ASP A 124 -14.86 15.58 8.64
C ASP A 124 -13.98 14.85 7.62
N ARG A 125 -14.59 14.35 6.53
CA ARG A 125 -13.92 13.53 5.49
C ARG A 125 -12.97 14.31 4.57
N SER A 126 -12.75 15.59 4.81
CA SER A 126 -11.98 16.47 3.92
C SER A 126 -10.96 17.35 4.64
N ALA A 127 -11.15 17.63 5.93
CA ALA A 127 -10.29 18.51 6.72
C ALA A 127 -8.82 18.07 6.73
N TRP A 128 -8.56 16.76 6.71
CA TRP A 128 -7.21 16.18 6.63
C TRP A 128 -6.45 16.63 5.37
N ALA A 129 -7.13 16.87 4.25
CA ALA A 129 -6.49 17.33 3.02
C ALA A 129 -6.02 18.79 3.14
N ALA A 130 -6.76 19.66 3.83
CA ALA A 130 -6.33 21.02 4.10
C ALA A 130 -5.22 21.09 5.17
N ALA A 131 -5.33 20.24 6.20
CA ALA A 131 -4.30 20.10 7.23
C ALA A 131 -2.97 19.60 6.63
N THR A 132 -3.04 18.66 5.68
CA THR A 132 -1.86 18.15 4.97
C THR A 132 -1.16 19.26 4.18
N ARG A 133 -1.90 20.05 3.40
CA ARG A 133 -1.33 21.19 2.66
C ARG A 133 -0.62 22.18 3.58
N THR A 134 -1.31 22.57 4.65
CA THR A 134 -0.77 23.51 5.65
C THR A 134 0.52 22.97 6.28
N TYR A 135 0.56 21.67 6.57
CA TYR A 135 1.73 21.04 7.18
C TYR A 135 2.91 20.95 6.21
N LEU A 136 2.68 20.47 4.99
CA LEU A 136 3.73 20.34 3.96
C LEU A 136 4.30 21.70 3.53
N ASP A 137 3.49 22.75 3.47
CA ASP A 137 3.95 24.11 3.17
C ASP A 137 4.93 24.65 4.23
N ALA A 138 4.79 24.20 5.49
CA ALA A 138 5.67 24.56 6.60
C ALA A 138 6.86 23.60 6.77
N HIS A 139 6.76 22.37 6.24
CA HIS A 139 7.72 21.28 6.41
C HIS A 139 8.09 20.64 5.07
N PRO A 140 8.85 21.36 4.22
CA PRO A 140 9.23 20.88 2.88
C PRO A 140 10.20 19.68 2.90
N ASP A 141 10.69 19.29 4.07
CA ASP A 141 11.50 18.09 4.31
C ASP A 141 10.67 16.79 4.29
N ILE A 142 9.37 16.86 4.58
CA ILE A 142 8.47 15.70 4.56
C ILE A 142 8.33 15.18 3.14
N ASN A 143 8.59 13.89 2.96
CA ASN A 143 8.51 13.23 1.65
C ASN A 143 7.58 12.01 1.63
N VAL A 144 6.97 11.64 2.76
CA VAL A 144 5.92 10.64 2.84
C VAL A 144 4.78 11.14 3.73
N VAL A 145 3.55 11.02 3.24
CA VAL A 145 2.34 11.27 4.02
C VAL A 145 1.48 10.02 4.00
N ILE A 146 1.07 9.59 5.19
CA ILE A 146 0.12 8.50 5.38
C ILE A 146 -0.99 9.00 6.32
N TRP A 147 -2.22 8.61 6.01
CA TRP A 147 -3.36 8.86 6.87
C TRP A 147 -4.13 7.55 7.07
N SER A 148 -4.63 7.35 8.29
CA SER A 148 -5.45 6.19 8.63
C SER A 148 -6.92 6.54 8.75
N TRP A 149 -7.77 5.56 8.47
CA TRP A 149 -9.16 5.57 8.89
C TRP A 149 -9.27 5.09 10.35
N CYS A 150 -10.31 5.55 11.04
CA CYS A 150 -10.82 4.84 12.22
C CYS A 150 -12.02 4.00 11.76
N GLY A 151 -13.21 4.18 12.34
CA GLY A 151 -14.42 3.42 11.96
C GLY A 151 -15.18 3.94 10.73
N GLN A 152 -14.76 5.04 10.10
CA GLN A 152 -15.61 5.79 9.18
C GLN A 152 -15.91 5.07 7.86
N VAL A 153 -15.07 4.11 7.45
CA VAL A 153 -15.31 3.30 6.23
C VAL A 153 -16.54 2.40 6.41
N SER A 154 -16.83 1.93 7.63
CA SER A 154 -17.98 1.05 7.92
C SER A 154 -19.31 1.62 7.42
N SER A 155 -19.47 2.95 7.53
CA SER A 155 -20.68 3.67 7.10
C SER A 155 -20.45 4.62 5.92
N ALA A 156 -19.30 4.53 5.23
CA ALA A 156 -19.01 5.37 4.07
C ALA A 156 -19.88 4.95 2.88
N THR A 157 -20.35 5.94 2.12
CA THR A 157 -20.97 5.73 0.80
C THR A 157 -19.90 5.53 -0.28
N GLU A 158 -20.32 5.28 -1.52
CA GLU A 158 -19.41 5.30 -2.68
C GLU A 158 -18.76 6.68 -2.86
N ASP A 159 -19.60 7.72 -2.83
CA ASP A 159 -19.18 9.11 -2.96
C ASP A 159 -18.20 9.54 -1.86
N ASP A 160 -18.34 9.01 -0.64
CA ASP A 160 -17.40 9.29 0.45
C ASP A 160 -15.99 8.74 0.15
N ILE A 161 -15.91 7.55 -0.45
CA ILE A 161 -14.63 6.97 -0.86
C ILE A 161 -14.08 7.67 -2.10
N ASP A 162 -14.92 8.01 -3.07
CA ASP A 162 -14.49 8.80 -4.24
C ASP A 162 -13.96 10.17 -3.83
N LEU A 163 -14.57 10.82 -2.83
CA LEU A 163 -14.04 12.04 -2.24
C LEU A 163 -12.63 11.83 -1.69
N TYR A 164 -12.40 10.79 -0.88
CA TYR A 164 -11.07 10.46 -0.36
C TYR A 164 -10.05 10.24 -1.49
N LEU A 165 -10.39 9.43 -2.50
CA LEU A 165 -9.49 9.12 -3.61
C LEU A 165 -9.16 10.36 -4.45
N SER A 166 -10.14 11.24 -4.66
CA SER A 166 -9.96 12.51 -5.37
C SER A 166 -9.07 13.49 -4.60
N LEU A 167 -9.23 13.58 -3.27
CA LEU A 167 -8.42 14.44 -2.41
C LEU A 167 -6.97 13.95 -2.34
N MET A 168 -6.75 12.63 -2.24
CA MET A 168 -5.40 12.05 -2.30
C MET A 168 -4.72 12.38 -3.64
N SER A 169 -5.43 12.23 -4.76
CA SER A 169 -4.89 12.55 -6.09
C SER A 169 -4.59 14.04 -6.26
N ALA A 170 -5.41 14.90 -5.66
CA ALA A 170 -5.15 16.34 -5.65
C ALA A 170 -3.88 16.66 -4.86
N LEU A 171 -3.65 16.01 -3.71
CA LEU A 171 -2.43 16.18 -2.93
C LEU A 171 -1.18 15.71 -3.69
N GLU A 172 -1.26 14.57 -4.39
CA GLU A 172 -0.17 14.11 -5.26
C GLU A 172 0.16 15.12 -6.37
N SER A 173 -0.87 15.75 -6.95
CA SER A 173 -0.68 16.80 -7.95
C SER A 173 -0.09 18.08 -7.36
N ASP A 174 -0.48 18.44 -6.14
CA ASP A 174 -0.04 19.66 -5.47
C ASP A 174 1.42 19.51 -4.96
N TYR A 175 1.83 18.30 -4.55
CA TYR A 175 3.14 17.99 -3.96
C TYR A 175 3.82 16.81 -4.67
N PRO A 176 4.32 16.98 -5.91
CA PRO A 176 4.87 15.88 -6.71
C PRO A 176 6.16 15.24 -6.14
N GLY A 177 6.80 15.88 -5.15
CA GLY A 177 7.94 15.32 -4.42
C GLY A 177 7.59 14.47 -3.20
N VAL A 178 6.30 14.37 -2.85
CA VAL A 178 5.81 13.65 -1.68
C VAL A 178 5.10 12.37 -2.12
N ARG A 179 5.38 11.26 -1.45
CA ARG A 179 4.68 10.00 -1.64
C ARG A 179 3.48 9.93 -0.71
N PHE A 180 2.28 9.86 -1.28
CA PHE A 180 1.04 9.70 -0.52
C PHE A 180 0.65 8.22 -0.45
N VAL A 181 0.50 7.70 0.76
CA VAL A 181 0.13 6.31 1.02
C VAL A 181 -1.37 6.24 1.27
N TYR A 182 -2.07 5.53 0.39
CA TYR A 182 -3.47 5.21 0.56
C TYR A 182 -3.64 4.11 1.60
N MET A 183 -4.77 4.08 2.31
CA MET A 183 -5.07 3.03 3.29
C MET A 183 -6.52 2.55 3.18
N THR A 184 -6.75 1.24 3.38
CA THR A 184 -8.09 0.66 3.58
C THR A 184 -8.58 0.87 5.02
N GLY A 185 -9.88 0.71 5.29
CA GLY A 185 -10.40 0.68 6.66
C GLY A 185 -9.98 -0.58 7.43
N HIS A 186 -10.37 -0.69 8.70
CA HIS A 186 -10.27 -1.93 9.48
C HIS A 186 -11.45 -2.89 9.17
N LEU A 187 -11.40 -4.14 9.60
CA LEU A 187 -12.53 -5.07 9.52
C LEU A 187 -13.61 -4.75 10.56
N ASP A 188 -14.89 -4.83 10.18
CA ASP A 188 -16.05 -4.67 11.09
C ASP A 188 -16.87 -5.96 11.25
N GLY A 189 -16.47 -7.01 10.54
CA GLY A 189 -17.13 -8.31 10.51
C GLY A 189 -18.53 -8.33 9.89
N THR A 190 -18.84 -7.36 9.02
CA THR A 190 -20.03 -7.43 8.15
C THR A 190 -19.86 -8.40 6.97
N GLY A 191 -18.66 -8.97 6.80
CA GLY A 191 -18.34 -10.01 5.81
C GLY A 191 -18.15 -9.47 4.39
N LEU A 192 -17.94 -10.39 3.44
CA LEU A 192 -17.63 -10.06 2.04
C LEU A 192 -18.78 -9.37 1.27
N ALA A 193 -20.01 -9.49 1.76
CA ALA A 193 -21.17 -8.77 1.21
C ALA A 193 -21.44 -7.43 1.94
N GLY A 194 -20.64 -7.11 2.97
CA GLY A 194 -20.80 -5.92 3.79
C GLY A 194 -20.35 -4.63 3.09
N ASN A 195 -20.88 -3.50 3.55
CA ASN A 195 -20.54 -2.17 3.01
C ASN A 195 -19.04 -1.91 3.11
N LEU A 196 -18.44 -2.17 4.28
CA LEU A 196 -17.02 -1.93 4.52
C LEU A 196 -16.14 -2.68 3.51
N HIS A 197 -16.43 -3.96 3.26
CA HIS A 197 -15.70 -4.74 2.27
C HIS A 197 -15.80 -4.11 0.87
N ALA A 198 -17.01 -3.73 0.46
CA ALA A 198 -17.22 -3.08 -0.84
C ALA A 198 -16.51 -1.72 -0.97
N ARG A 199 -16.38 -0.95 0.13
CA ARG A 199 -15.63 0.32 0.16
C ARG A 199 -14.12 0.11 0.16
N ASN A 200 -13.62 -0.92 0.86
CA ASN A 200 -12.21 -1.30 0.78
C ASN A 200 -11.83 -1.81 -0.63
N GLU A 201 -12.69 -2.59 -1.29
CA GLU A 201 -12.46 -3.00 -2.68
C GLU A 201 -12.45 -1.81 -3.66
N GLN A 202 -13.25 -0.76 -3.41
CA GLN A 202 -13.19 0.48 -4.19
C GLN A 202 -11.81 1.16 -4.07
N ILE A 203 -11.27 1.27 -2.85
CA ILE A 203 -9.92 1.81 -2.62
C ILE A 203 -8.85 0.94 -3.29
N ARG A 204 -8.92 -0.38 -3.10
CA ARG A 204 -7.97 -1.35 -3.69
C ARG A 204 -7.98 -1.29 -5.22
N ALA A 205 -9.16 -1.29 -5.83
CA ALA A 205 -9.31 -1.19 -7.27
C ALA A 205 -8.69 0.10 -7.80
N TYR A 206 -8.98 1.23 -7.15
CA TYR A 206 -8.38 2.51 -7.51
C TYR A 206 -6.85 2.47 -7.47
N CYS A 207 -6.28 1.93 -6.38
CA CYS A 207 -4.83 1.88 -6.21
C CYS A 207 -4.15 0.98 -7.25
N ARG A 208 -4.73 -0.19 -7.54
CA ARG A 208 -4.22 -1.11 -8.57
C ARG A 208 -4.30 -0.50 -9.98
N THR A 209 -5.43 0.14 -10.32
CA THR A 209 -5.62 0.74 -11.64
C THR A 209 -4.72 1.94 -11.88
N ASN A 210 -4.44 2.74 -10.84
CA ASN A 210 -3.68 3.98 -10.98
C ASN A 210 -2.27 3.89 -10.38
N GLU A 211 -1.76 2.67 -10.17
CA GLU A 211 -0.40 2.40 -9.70
C GLU A 211 -0.04 3.18 -8.40
N LYS A 212 -0.99 3.25 -7.46
CA LYS A 212 -0.80 3.97 -6.20
C LYS A 212 -0.03 3.15 -5.17
N VAL A 213 0.41 3.83 -4.12
CA VAL A 213 0.96 3.21 -2.92
C VAL A 213 -0.20 2.91 -1.96
N LEU A 214 -0.45 1.65 -1.64
CA LEU A 214 -1.50 1.22 -0.73
C LEU A 214 -0.91 0.46 0.45
N TYR A 215 -1.29 0.88 1.66
CA TYR A 215 -1.16 0.09 2.88
C TYR A 215 -2.51 -0.56 3.20
N ASP A 216 -2.65 -1.84 2.92
CA ASP A 216 -3.92 -2.56 2.98
C ASP A 216 -4.21 -3.08 4.41
N PHE A 217 -4.60 -2.14 5.26
CA PHE A 217 -4.90 -2.36 6.67
C PHE A 217 -5.90 -3.50 6.90
N ALA A 218 -7.01 -3.55 6.16
CA ALA A 218 -7.99 -4.62 6.28
C ALA A 218 -7.48 -5.98 5.80
N ASP A 219 -6.63 -6.01 4.77
CA ASP A 219 -6.09 -7.28 4.28
C ASP A 219 -5.18 -7.93 5.33
N ILE A 220 -4.28 -7.15 5.95
CA ILE A 220 -3.42 -7.63 7.05
C ILE A 220 -4.26 -8.22 8.20
N GLU A 221 -5.44 -7.66 8.51
CA GLU A 221 -6.33 -8.17 9.56
C GLU A 221 -7.10 -9.46 9.19
N THR A 222 -7.06 -9.86 7.92
CA THR A 222 -7.86 -10.97 7.38
C THR A 222 -7.08 -12.30 7.35
N TYR A 223 -5.78 -12.27 7.65
CA TYR A 223 -4.91 -13.45 7.64
C TYR A 223 -4.18 -13.63 8.97
N ASP A 224 -3.88 -14.88 9.32
CA ASP A 224 -2.86 -15.17 10.33
C ASP A 224 -1.45 -15.18 9.71
N PRO A 225 -0.38 -15.25 10.52
CA PRO A 225 0.99 -15.30 10.00
C PRO A 225 1.33 -16.52 9.14
N ASP A 226 0.53 -17.61 9.22
CA ASP A 226 0.72 -18.82 8.41
C ASP A 226 0.03 -18.71 7.04
N GLY A 227 -0.64 -17.58 6.78
CA GLY A 227 -1.37 -17.31 5.54
C GLY A 227 -2.76 -17.94 5.50
N VAL A 228 -3.31 -18.37 6.64
CA VAL A 228 -4.70 -18.82 6.72
C VAL A 228 -5.61 -17.61 6.54
N TRP A 229 -6.50 -17.70 5.56
CA TRP A 229 -7.46 -16.66 5.26
C TRP A 229 -8.76 -16.81 6.06
N PHE A 230 -9.23 -15.71 6.66
CA PHE A 230 -10.44 -15.68 7.47
C PHE A 230 -11.59 -14.88 6.84
N GLY A 231 -11.43 -14.32 5.65
CA GLY A 231 -12.37 -13.32 5.11
C GLY A 231 -13.83 -13.77 4.94
N ASP A 232 -14.07 -15.07 4.71
CA ASP A 232 -15.41 -15.67 4.65
C ASP A 232 -16.01 -16.01 6.02
N LYS A 233 -15.23 -15.85 7.10
CA LYS A 233 -15.62 -16.13 8.50
C LYS A 233 -16.07 -14.89 9.25
N ILE A 234 -16.58 -13.90 8.53
CA ILE A 234 -17.03 -12.59 9.03
C ILE A 234 -16.07 -11.95 10.06
N PRO A 235 -14.74 -11.90 9.80
CA PRO A 235 -13.75 -11.48 10.78
C PRO A 235 -13.87 -9.98 11.10
N ASN A 236 -13.52 -9.57 12.32
CA ASN A 236 -13.49 -8.16 12.73
C ASN A 236 -12.12 -7.71 13.26
N ASP A 237 -12.00 -6.42 13.52
CA ASP A 237 -10.82 -5.74 14.08
C ASP A 237 -10.29 -6.35 15.38
N ALA A 238 -11.14 -7.01 16.18
CA ALA A 238 -10.73 -7.76 17.36
C ALA A 238 -10.00 -9.09 17.07
N CYS A 239 -9.75 -9.41 15.80
CA CYS A 239 -9.26 -10.70 15.29
C CYS A 239 -10.23 -11.88 15.53
N ALA A 240 -11.49 -11.58 15.86
CA ALA A 240 -12.50 -12.63 16.10
C ALA A 240 -13.11 -13.08 14.77
N TYR A 241 -13.46 -14.37 14.67
CA TYR A 241 -14.06 -14.95 13.47
C TYR A 241 -15.07 -16.04 13.84
N ASP A 242 -15.93 -16.39 12.88
CA ASP A 242 -16.97 -17.42 13.00
C ASP A 242 -16.41 -18.79 12.58
N THR A 243 -16.26 -19.71 13.53
CA THR A 243 -15.58 -20.99 13.29
C THR A 243 -16.44 -21.97 12.49
N ASP A 244 -17.77 -21.89 12.62
CA ASP A 244 -18.73 -22.89 12.10
C ASP A 244 -19.80 -22.30 11.15
N ALA A 245 -19.67 -21.02 10.80
CA ALA A 245 -20.58 -20.27 9.93
C ALA A 245 -22.01 -20.11 10.49
N ASN A 246 -22.18 -20.10 11.81
CA ASN A 246 -23.49 -19.91 12.45
C ASN A 246 -23.91 -18.43 12.61
N GLY A 247 -23.06 -17.50 12.22
CA GLY A 247 -23.24 -16.04 12.35
C GLY A 247 -22.70 -15.47 13.66
N THR A 248 -22.07 -16.27 14.51
CA THR A 248 -21.49 -15.87 15.80
C THR A 248 -19.99 -16.06 15.76
N ARG A 249 -19.23 -15.02 16.13
CA ARG A 249 -17.78 -15.12 16.26
C ARG A 249 -17.43 -15.80 17.58
N ASP A 250 -16.80 -16.97 17.49
CA ASP A 250 -16.41 -17.81 18.62
C ASP A 250 -14.94 -18.28 18.56
N GLY A 251 -14.21 -17.91 17.50
CA GLY A 251 -12.75 -18.06 17.36
C GLY A 251 -12.00 -16.73 17.41
N ASN A 252 -10.69 -16.78 17.62
CA ASN A 252 -9.80 -15.62 17.52
C ASN A 252 -8.43 -16.03 16.98
N TRP A 253 -8.19 -15.74 15.71
CA TRP A 253 -7.01 -16.24 14.99
C TRP A 253 -5.70 -15.77 15.61
N ALA A 254 -5.69 -14.54 16.14
CA ALA A 254 -4.49 -13.97 16.73
C ALA A 254 -4.14 -14.66 18.06
N ILE A 255 -5.13 -14.86 18.94
CA ILE A 255 -4.92 -15.55 20.22
C ILE A 255 -4.49 -17.00 19.99
N GLU A 256 -5.13 -17.67 19.04
CA GLU A 256 -4.81 -19.05 18.68
C GLU A 256 -3.36 -19.18 18.20
N TRP A 257 -2.94 -18.31 17.27
CA TRP A 257 -1.57 -18.30 16.76
C TRP A 257 -0.55 -17.94 17.84
N GLN A 258 -0.84 -16.93 18.67
CA GLN A 258 0.01 -16.51 19.78
C GLN A 258 0.28 -17.63 20.78
N ASN A 259 -0.74 -18.45 21.09
CA ASN A 259 -0.62 -19.58 22.00
C ASN A 259 0.21 -20.72 21.40
N ALA A 260 0.16 -20.88 20.07
CA ALA A 260 0.92 -21.90 19.36
C ALA A 260 2.41 -21.53 19.15
N HIS A 261 2.74 -20.23 19.09
CA HIS A 261 4.07 -19.72 18.74
C HIS A 261 4.70 -18.82 19.84
N PRO A 262 4.93 -19.36 21.06
CA PRO A 262 5.49 -18.55 22.14
C PRO A 262 6.91 -18.07 21.80
N GLY A 263 7.11 -16.75 21.86
CA GLY A 263 8.41 -16.10 21.60
C GLY A 263 8.61 -15.62 20.17
N GLU A 264 7.68 -15.90 19.26
CA GLU A 264 7.71 -15.42 17.86
C GLU A 264 6.94 -14.12 17.66
N TRP A 265 6.31 -13.61 18.73
CA TRP A 265 5.59 -12.36 18.78
C TRP A 265 5.90 -11.63 20.09
N TYR A 266 5.65 -10.32 20.11
CA TYR A 266 5.78 -9.49 21.30
C TYR A 266 4.45 -8.87 21.71
N SER A 267 4.29 -8.67 23.03
CA SER A 267 3.13 -7.98 23.57
C SER A 267 3.28 -6.47 23.40
N CYS A 268 2.23 -5.83 22.90
CA CYS A 268 2.08 -4.38 22.79
C CYS A 268 0.61 -4.02 22.99
N THR A 269 0.32 -2.75 23.29
CA THR A 269 -1.05 -2.25 23.21
C THR A 269 -1.50 -2.24 21.75
N SER A 270 -2.71 -2.70 21.49
CA SER A 270 -3.32 -2.72 20.16
C SER A 270 -4.77 -2.27 20.28
N ALA A 271 -5.09 -1.06 19.84
CA ALA A 271 -6.42 -0.49 20.02
C ALA A 271 -7.48 -1.33 19.28
N HIS A 272 -8.50 -1.80 20.00
CA HIS A 272 -9.60 -2.66 19.48
C HIS A 272 -9.18 -4.04 18.95
N SER A 273 -7.90 -4.41 19.06
CA SER A 273 -7.35 -5.60 18.42
C SER A 273 -6.43 -6.40 19.34
N GLN A 274 -5.77 -7.42 18.80
CA GLN A 274 -4.79 -8.23 19.52
C GLN A 274 -3.35 -7.74 19.25
N PRO A 275 -2.40 -7.98 20.16
CA PRO A 275 -1.00 -7.58 19.97
C PRO A 275 -0.39 -8.12 18.67
N LEU A 276 -0.66 -9.39 18.32
CA LEU A 276 -0.11 -9.99 17.10
C LEU A 276 -0.46 -9.19 15.84
N ASN A 277 -1.69 -8.69 15.73
CA ASN A 277 -2.13 -7.91 14.59
C ASN A 277 -1.39 -6.56 14.49
N ALA A 278 -1.08 -5.91 15.62
CA ALA A 278 -0.23 -4.72 15.63
C ALA A 278 1.22 -5.06 15.24
N ASN A 279 1.73 -6.24 15.61
CA ASN A 279 3.05 -6.69 15.17
C ASN A 279 3.09 -6.86 13.65
N LEU A 280 2.11 -7.54 13.05
CA LEU A 280 2.02 -7.71 11.59
C LEU A 280 1.94 -6.36 10.86
N LYS A 281 1.22 -5.39 11.43
CA LYS A 281 1.17 -4.03 10.88
C LYS A 281 2.51 -3.31 11.00
N ALA A 282 3.25 -3.50 12.09
CA ALA A 282 4.60 -2.96 12.19
C ALA A 282 5.53 -3.57 11.13
N TYR A 283 5.38 -4.87 10.85
CA TYR A 283 6.19 -5.59 9.87
C TYR A 283 5.91 -5.08 8.46
N ALA A 284 4.63 -4.99 8.11
CA ALA A 284 4.15 -4.40 6.86
C ALA A 284 4.56 -2.93 6.72
N ALA A 285 4.56 -2.15 7.80
CA ALA A 285 5.03 -0.76 7.75
C ALA A 285 6.52 -0.67 7.42
N TRP A 286 7.37 -1.50 8.02
CA TRP A 286 8.79 -1.55 7.64
C TRP A 286 9.01 -2.01 6.19
N TRP A 287 8.17 -2.91 5.69
CA TRP A 287 8.17 -3.27 4.27
C TRP A 287 7.83 -2.07 3.40
N LEU A 288 6.77 -1.32 3.73
CA LEU A 288 6.39 -0.08 3.05
C LEU A 288 7.56 0.92 3.03
N TRP A 289 8.20 1.17 4.17
CA TRP A 289 9.32 2.10 4.27
C TRP A 289 10.50 1.66 3.41
N ALA A 290 10.87 0.38 3.45
CA ALA A 290 11.92 -0.16 2.61
C ALA A 290 11.60 0.00 1.11
N ARG A 291 10.36 -0.31 0.69
CA ARG A 291 9.92 -0.15 -0.70
C ARG A 291 9.97 1.32 -1.16
N LEU A 292 9.50 2.24 -0.32
CA LEU A 292 9.55 3.68 -0.62
C LEU A 292 10.97 4.23 -0.69
N ALA A 293 11.91 3.62 0.03
CA ALA A 293 13.34 3.95 -0.01
C ALA A 293 14.10 3.32 -1.19
N GLY A 294 13.41 2.62 -2.10
CA GLY A 294 14.00 2.05 -3.32
C GLY A 294 14.42 0.59 -3.19
N TRP A 295 13.99 -0.13 -2.16
CA TRP A 295 14.06 -1.59 -2.19
C TRP A 295 13.01 -2.13 -3.17
N GLU A 296 13.44 -2.93 -4.13
CA GLU A 296 12.53 -3.51 -5.14
C GLU A 296 11.51 -4.49 -4.53
N GLY A 297 11.87 -5.15 -3.42
CA GLY A 297 11.10 -6.26 -2.86
C GLY A 297 11.45 -7.61 -3.49
N PRO A 298 10.96 -8.73 -2.93
CA PRO A 298 10.98 -10.02 -3.62
C PRO A 298 10.05 -10.01 -4.85
N GLU A 299 10.41 -10.80 -5.86
CA GLU A 299 9.57 -11.06 -7.05
C GLU A 299 8.29 -11.83 -6.71
#